data_AF-A0A0S7XUM5-F1
#
_entry.id   AF-A0A0S7XUM5-F1
#
_cell.length_a   1.000
_cell.length_b   1.000
_cell.length_c   1.000
_cell.angle_alpha   90.00
_cell.angle_beta   90.00
_cell.angle_gamma   90.00
#
_symmetry.space_group_name_H-M   'P 1'
#
loop_
_entity.id
_entity.type
_entity.pdbx_description
1 polymer ?
#
loop_
_entity_poly.entity_id
_entity_poly.type
_entity_poly.pdbx_seq_one_letter_code
_entity_poly.pdbx_strand_id
1 'polypeptide(L)'
;MQELVDCFSFLQKELSMDRIEFEMNISLRDVRGLMIRRLCTSRIVRIYYIAVIIVSFLVLIAISDTHDRSDYENLIMFITIALIFPFALGLGFASAALKISKREGKKIFFLDRQGFGSRTDTYEVYFKWERFDFIDETEKYIFIKKNRRPHITIYKHILPYETVSSIKKIIAEVPVPNKKLLPDERDKLSNHS
;
A
#
# COMPACT_ATOMS: atom_id res chain seq x y z
N MET A 1 -14.68 -45.24 18.95
CA MET A 1 -13.32 -44.77 18.58
C MET A 1 -13.36 -43.82 17.37
N GLN A 2 -14.23 -44.03 16.37
CA GLN A 2 -14.51 -43.08 15.28
C GLN A 2 -14.93 -41.68 15.77
N GLU A 3 -15.86 -41.59 16.74
CA GLU A 3 -16.39 -40.31 17.24
C GLU A 3 -15.34 -39.41 17.91
N LEU A 4 -14.28 -39.98 18.49
CA LEU A 4 -13.19 -39.21 19.08
C LEU A 4 -12.24 -38.64 18.02
N VAL A 5 -12.10 -39.31 16.87
CA VAL A 5 -11.29 -38.82 15.73
C VAL A 5 -12.04 -37.70 15.00
N ASP A 6 -13.36 -37.81 14.89
CA ASP A 6 -14.19 -36.75 14.31
C ASP A 6 -14.24 -35.52 15.22
N CYS A 7 -14.30 -35.70 16.55
CA CYS A 7 -14.23 -34.61 17.51
C CYS A 7 -12.84 -33.93 17.54
N PHE A 8 -11.74 -34.69 17.42
CA PHE A 8 -10.40 -34.13 17.30
C PHE A 8 -10.17 -33.41 15.97
N SER A 9 -10.67 -33.94 14.86
CA SER A 9 -10.58 -33.26 13.56
C SER A 9 -11.45 -32.00 13.51
N PHE A 10 -12.59 -31.99 14.19
CA PHE A 10 -13.44 -30.80 14.36
C PHE A 10 -12.76 -29.74 15.24
N LEU A 11 -12.18 -30.13 16.38
CA LEU A 11 -11.42 -29.23 17.27
C LEU A 11 -10.13 -28.70 16.63
N GLN A 12 -9.44 -29.51 15.83
CA GLN A 12 -8.25 -29.08 15.09
C GLN A 12 -8.62 -28.14 13.93
N LYS A 13 -9.84 -28.27 13.39
CA LYS A 13 -10.41 -27.35 12.39
C LYS A 13 -10.91 -26.05 13.03
N GLU A 14 -11.46 -26.09 14.25
CA GLU A 14 -11.79 -24.90 15.06
C GLU A 14 -10.54 -24.16 15.54
N LEU A 15 -9.48 -24.87 15.97
CA LEU A 15 -8.18 -24.24 16.27
C LEU A 15 -7.46 -23.68 15.03
N SER A 16 -7.81 -24.15 13.83
CA SER A 16 -7.29 -23.60 12.57
C SER A 16 -8.03 -22.34 12.10
N MET A 17 -9.14 -21.95 12.75
CA MET A 17 -9.88 -20.72 12.40
C MET A 17 -9.29 -19.44 13.00
N ASP A 18 -8.34 -19.54 13.94
CA ASP A 18 -7.74 -18.35 14.56
C ASP A 18 -6.68 -17.66 13.70
N ARG A 19 -6.20 -18.31 12.63
CA ARG A 19 -5.14 -17.79 11.75
C ARG A 19 -5.55 -17.87 10.29
N ILE A 20 -5.63 -16.70 9.63
CA ILE A 20 -5.87 -16.62 8.20
C ILE A 20 -4.51 -16.45 7.51
N GLU A 21 -4.20 -17.34 6.57
CA GLU A 21 -3.05 -17.17 5.68
C GLU A 21 -3.52 -16.72 4.29
N PHE A 22 -2.81 -15.78 3.67
CA PHE A 22 -3.14 -15.27 2.35
C PHE A 22 -1.92 -14.72 1.62
N GLU A 23 -2.01 -14.69 0.30
CA GLU A 23 -0.97 -14.18 -0.57
C GLU A 23 -1.41 -12.86 -1.19
N MET A 24 -0.56 -11.85 -1.09
CA MET A 24 -0.75 -10.58 -1.79
C MET A 24 0.17 -10.56 -3.00
N ASN A 25 -0.32 -11.07 -4.13
CA ASN A 25 0.40 -11.01 -5.40
C ASN A 25 0.25 -9.60 -5.98
N ILE A 26 1.05 -8.66 -5.47
CA ILE A 26 0.95 -7.24 -5.86
C ILE A 26 1.43 -7.09 -7.30
N SER A 27 0.55 -6.65 -8.19
CA SER A 27 0.91 -6.40 -9.56
C SER A 27 1.87 -5.20 -9.67
N LEU A 28 2.73 -5.22 -10.68
CA LEU A 28 3.66 -4.12 -10.99
C LEU A 28 2.91 -2.78 -11.21
N ARG A 29 1.67 -2.85 -11.69
CA ARG A 29 0.80 -1.69 -11.93
C ARG A 29 0.35 -1.05 -10.61
N ASP A 30 0.03 -1.83 -9.59
CA ASP A 30 -0.42 -1.33 -8.28
C ASP A 30 0.70 -0.64 -7.51
N VAL A 31 1.91 -1.24 -7.49
CA VAL A 31 3.09 -0.62 -6.85
C VAL A 31 3.45 0.69 -7.53
N ARG A 32 3.44 0.72 -8.88
CA ARG A 32 3.69 1.95 -9.65
C ARG A 32 2.67 3.03 -9.34
N GLY A 33 1.38 2.71 -9.36
CA GLY A 33 0.31 3.66 -9.05
C GLY A 33 0.44 4.24 -7.64
N LEU A 34 0.76 3.40 -6.65
CA LEU A 34 0.96 3.83 -5.26
C LEU A 34 2.20 4.72 -5.11
N MET A 35 3.33 4.36 -5.74
CA MET A 35 4.55 5.19 -5.69
C MET A 35 4.37 6.53 -6.40
N ILE A 36 3.75 6.55 -7.58
CA ILE A 36 3.45 7.81 -8.30
C ILE A 36 2.55 8.69 -7.45
N ARG A 37 1.47 8.13 -6.88
CA ARG A 37 0.57 8.90 -6.00
C ARG A 37 1.30 9.44 -4.77
N ARG A 38 2.20 8.66 -4.18
CA ARG A 38 3.02 9.07 -3.02
C ARG A 38 4.00 10.18 -3.40
N LEU A 39 4.60 10.11 -4.59
CA LEU A 39 5.46 11.16 -5.13
C LEU A 39 4.67 12.44 -5.38
N CYS A 40 3.53 12.38 -6.07
CA CYS A 40 2.68 13.55 -6.34
C CYS A 40 2.13 14.21 -5.07
N THR A 41 1.87 13.44 -4.01
CA THR A 41 1.37 13.98 -2.73
C THR A 41 2.48 14.45 -1.79
N SER A 42 3.73 14.05 -2.04
CA SER A 42 4.88 14.44 -1.23
C SER A 42 5.04 15.96 -1.21
N ARG A 43 5.22 16.53 -0.01
CA ARG A 43 5.49 17.96 0.16
C ARG A 43 6.79 18.36 -0.55
N ILE A 44 7.81 17.50 -0.52
CA ILE A 44 9.12 17.74 -1.12
C ILE A 44 8.99 17.89 -2.65
N VAL A 45 8.25 16.99 -3.29
CA VAL A 45 8.03 17.04 -4.74
C VAL A 45 7.23 18.28 -5.15
N ARG A 46 6.24 18.68 -4.36
CA ARG A 46 5.49 19.93 -4.59
C ARG A 46 6.40 21.17 -4.48
N ILE A 47 7.23 21.24 -3.45
CA ILE A 47 8.20 22.33 -3.27
C ILE A 47 9.18 22.37 -4.45
N TYR A 48 9.67 21.20 -4.90
CA TYR A 48 10.53 21.10 -6.07
C TYR A 48 9.87 21.68 -7.33
N TYR A 49 8.62 21.31 -7.64
CA TYR A 49 7.92 21.84 -8.81
C TYR A 49 7.71 23.36 -8.72
N ILE A 50 7.33 23.88 -7.55
CA ILE A 50 7.19 25.32 -7.33
C ILE A 50 8.53 26.02 -7.58
N ALA A 51 9.63 25.48 -7.05
CA ALA A 51 10.96 26.04 -7.26
C ALA A 51 11.38 26.02 -8.74
N VAL A 52 11.14 24.91 -9.45
CA VAL A 52 11.41 24.81 -10.90
C VAL A 52 10.63 25.88 -11.66
N ILE A 53 9.33 26.05 -11.38
CA ILE A 53 8.50 27.09 -12.04
C ILE A 53 9.04 28.49 -11.76
N ILE A 54 9.37 28.81 -10.51
CA ILE A 54 9.88 30.14 -10.12
C ILE A 54 11.22 30.42 -10.82
N VAL A 55 12.17 29.48 -10.76
CA VAL A 55 13.48 29.63 -11.41
C VAL A 55 13.31 29.79 -12.93
N SER A 56 12.42 29.02 -13.54
CA SER A 56 12.11 29.11 -14.96
C SER A 56 11.58 30.50 -15.33
N PHE A 57 10.70 31.06 -14.50
CA PHE A 57 10.13 32.39 -14.73
C PHE A 57 11.18 33.50 -14.57
N LEU A 58 12.07 33.39 -13.59
CA LEU A 58 13.18 34.33 -13.41
C LEU A 58 14.16 34.30 -14.59
N VAL A 59 14.46 33.10 -15.10
CA VAL A 59 15.32 32.94 -16.29
C VAL A 59 14.63 33.50 -17.54
N LEU A 60 13.32 33.28 -17.71
CA LEU A 60 12.53 33.90 -18.79
C LEU A 60 12.61 35.42 -18.75
N ILE A 61 12.45 36.04 -17.57
CA ILE A 61 12.55 37.50 -17.42
C ILE A 61 13.97 37.98 -17.78
N ALA A 62 15.01 37.29 -17.31
CA ALA A 62 16.40 37.69 -17.57
C ALA A 62 16.76 37.61 -19.08
N ILE A 63 16.25 36.59 -19.77
CA ILE A 63 16.49 36.37 -21.21
C ILE A 63 15.61 37.30 -22.07
N SER A 64 14.44 37.71 -21.56
CA SER A 64 13.47 38.56 -22.27
C SER A 64 14.06 39.88 -22.78
N ASP A 65 15.01 40.46 -22.05
CA ASP A 65 15.61 41.74 -22.41
C ASP A 65 16.87 41.61 -23.29
N THR A 66 17.40 40.40 -23.48
CA THR A 66 18.78 40.25 -23.96
C THR A 66 18.98 39.35 -25.18
N HIS A 67 18.10 38.41 -25.52
CA HIS A 67 18.53 37.24 -26.33
C HIS A 67 17.60 36.78 -27.47
N ASP A 68 18.21 36.01 -28.38
CA ASP A 68 17.72 35.53 -29.66
C ASP A 68 16.80 34.30 -29.50
N ARG A 69 16.02 33.96 -30.54
CA ARG A 69 14.95 32.94 -30.47
C ARG A 69 15.42 31.56 -29.97
N SER A 70 16.68 31.19 -30.21
CA SER A 70 17.27 29.90 -29.81
C SER A 70 17.37 29.70 -28.29
N ASP A 71 17.50 30.76 -27.51
CA ASP A 71 17.68 30.64 -26.05
C ASP A 71 16.36 30.26 -25.35
N TYR A 72 15.24 30.66 -25.93
CA TYR A 72 13.91 30.22 -25.51
C TYR A 72 13.70 28.72 -25.76
N GLU A 73 14.16 28.20 -26.90
CA GLU A 73 14.02 26.78 -27.23
C GLU A 73 14.81 25.89 -26.25
N ASN A 74 16.05 26.30 -25.93
CA ASN A 74 16.88 25.61 -24.94
C ASN A 74 16.27 25.65 -23.53
N LEU A 75 15.69 26.79 -23.14
CA LEU A 75 15.02 26.94 -21.85
C LEU A 75 13.78 26.05 -21.75
N ILE A 76 12.93 26.03 -22.78
CA ILE A 76 11.73 25.17 -22.83
C ILE A 76 12.13 23.69 -22.71
N MET A 77 13.19 23.28 -23.39
CA MET A 77 13.73 21.92 -23.30
C MET A 77 14.21 21.59 -21.88
N PHE A 78 14.95 22.50 -21.24
CA PHE A 78 15.41 22.32 -19.85
C PHE A 78 14.25 22.17 -18.87
N ILE A 79 13.24 23.04 -18.97
CA ILE A 79 12.03 23.00 -18.13
C ILE A 79 11.32 21.66 -18.31
N THR A 80 11.16 21.21 -19.56
CA THR A 80 10.49 19.94 -19.86
C THR A 80 11.22 18.76 -19.23
N ILE A 81 12.56 18.71 -19.34
CA ILE A 81 13.36 17.66 -18.72
C ILE A 81 13.25 17.71 -17.18
N ALA A 82 13.35 18.90 -16.59
CA ALA A 82 13.24 19.10 -15.14
C ALA A 82 11.88 18.67 -14.60
N LEU A 83 10.80 18.91 -15.37
CA LEU A 83 9.45 18.49 -14.99
C LEU A 83 9.26 16.96 -15.07
N ILE A 84 9.89 16.29 -16.04
CA ILE A 84 9.75 14.84 -16.25
C ILE A 84 10.66 14.04 -15.29
N PHE A 85 11.81 14.60 -14.89
CA PHE A 85 12.84 13.89 -14.13
C PHE A 85 12.35 13.22 -12.83
N PRO A 86 11.55 13.86 -11.96
CA PRO A 86 11.04 13.22 -10.75
C PRO A 86 10.16 11.99 -11.03
N PHE A 87 9.39 12.01 -12.13
CA PHE A 87 8.57 10.88 -12.56
C PHE A 87 9.44 9.72 -13.04
N ALA A 88 10.48 10.00 -13.82
CA ALA A 88 11.43 8.99 -14.29
C ALA A 88 12.14 8.30 -13.11
N LEU A 89 12.60 9.07 -12.12
CA LEU A 89 13.17 8.52 -10.89
C LEU A 89 12.18 7.64 -10.13
N GLY A 90 10.92 8.10 -9.99
CA GLY A 90 9.86 7.32 -9.34
C GLY A 90 9.60 5.97 -9.99
N LEU A 91 9.60 5.94 -11.33
CA LEU A 91 9.46 4.70 -12.10
C LEU A 91 10.67 3.75 -11.92
N GLY A 92 11.89 4.31 -11.83
CA GLY A 92 13.10 3.56 -11.52
C GLY A 92 13.04 2.88 -10.16
N PHE A 93 12.70 3.63 -9.10
CA PHE A 93 12.55 3.08 -7.75
C PHE A 93 11.45 2.02 -7.65
N ALA A 94 10.30 2.23 -8.30
CA ALA A 94 9.22 1.25 -8.33
C ALA A 94 9.68 -0.08 -8.97
N SER A 95 10.44 0.01 -10.07
CA SER A 95 10.95 -1.16 -10.77
C SER A 95 12.01 -1.90 -9.94
N ALA A 96 12.87 -1.17 -9.23
CA ALA A 96 13.85 -1.75 -8.31
C ALA A 96 13.18 -2.46 -7.13
N ALA A 97 12.18 -1.84 -6.50
CA ALA A 97 11.42 -2.43 -5.40
C ALA A 97 10.72 -3.73 -5.83
N LEU A 98 10.20 -3.79 -7.05
CA LEU A 98 9.59 -5.01 -7.59
C LEU A 98 10.61 -6.09 -7.90
N LYS A 99 11.80 -5.72 -8.40
CA LYS A 99 12.88 -6.68 -8.61
C LYS A 99 13.34 -7.32 -7.30
N ILE A 100 13.39 -6.54 -6.22
CA ILE A 100 13.66 -7.03 -4.87
C ILE A 100 12.52 -7.95 -4.41
N SER A 101 11.26 -7.53 -4.54
CA SER A 101 10.11 -8.35 -4.18
C SER A 101 10.03 -9.68 -4.94
N LYS A 102 10.43 -9.73 -6.21
CA LYS A 102 10.50 -10.98 -6.98
C LYS A 102 11.62 -11.91 -6.52
N ARG A 103 12.71 -11.35 -5.96
CA ARG A 103 13.84 -12.14 -5.43
C ARG A 103 13.53 -12.73 -4.06
N GLU A 104 12.70 -12.08 -3.25
CA GLU A 104 12.31 -12.53 -1.90
C GLU A 104 11.37 -13.75 -1.89
N GLY A 105 11.04 -14.30 -3.06
CA GLY A 105 10.24 -15.52 -3.17
C GLY A 105 8.78 -15.32 -2.82
N LYS A 106 8.09 -16.43 -2.52
CA LYS A 106 6.67 -16.45 -2.23
C LYS A 106 6.44 -15.96 -0.79
N LYS A 107 5.85 -14.77 -0.65
CA LYS A 107 5.56 -14.18 0.66
C LYS A 107 4.13 -14.48 1.08
N ILE A 108 3.99 -15.25 2.15
CA ILE A 108 2.69 -15.58 2.75
C ILE A 108 2.46 -14.63 3.93
N PHE A 109 1.33 -13.95 3.92
CA PHE A 109 0.90 -13.12 5.02
C PHE A 109 -0.05 -13.91 5.89
N PHE A 110 -0.01 -13.66 7.19
CA PHE A 110 -0.94 -14.27 8.11
C PHE A 110 -1.40 -13.30 9.17
N LEU A 111 -2.63 -13.50 9.62
CA LEU A 111 -3.28 -12.65 10.60
C LEU A 111 -4.04 -13.52 11.58
N ASP A 112 -3.84 -13.24 12.87
CA ASP A 112 -4.49 -13.93 13.98
C ASP A 112 -4.90 -12.94 15.07
N ARG A 113 -5.50 -13.45 16.16
CA ARG A 113 -5.92 -12.64 17.31
C ARG A 113 -4.77 -11.99 18.07
N GLN A 114 -3.55 -12.50 17.93
CA GLN A 114 -2.37 -12.01 18.63
C GLN A 114 -1.61 -10.95 17.82
N GLY A 115 -1.67 -11.01 16.48
CA GLY A 115 -0.93 -10.10 15.62
C GLY A 115 -1.07 -10.34 14.11
N PHE A 116 -0.18 -9.68 13.39
CA PHE A 116 0.00 -9.80 11.95
C PHE A 116 1.43 -10.23 11.65
N GLY A 117 1.60 -11.18 10.73
CA GLY A 117 2.92 -11.62 10.31
C GLY A 117 3.05 -11.83 8.82
N SER A 118 4.31 -12.00 8.41
CA SER A 118 4.66 -12.42 7.06
C SER A 118 5.79 -13.43 7.11
N ARG A 119 5.63 -14.51 6.37
CA ARG A 119 6.59 -15.60 6.24
C ARG A 119 7.06 -15.69 4.79
N THR A 120 8.37 -15.86 4.64
CA THR A 120 9.04 -16.27 3.41
C THR A 120 9.72 -17.61 3.67
N ASP A 121 10.36 -18.19 2.66
CA ASP A 121 11.15 -19.42 2.83
C ASP A 121 12.34 -19.25 3.79
N THR A 122 12.81 -18.00 3.96
CA THR A 122 14.04 -17.69 4.72
C THR A 122 13.80 -17.06 6.09
N TYR A 123 12.66 -16.40 6.29
CA TYR A 123 12.39 -15.68 7.53
C TYR A 123 10.88 -15.52 7.78
N GLU A 124 10.53 -15.41 9.06
CA GLU A 124 9.19 -15.08 9.54
C GLU A 124 9.27 -13.81 10.40
N VAL A 125 8.43 -12.83 10.09
CA VAL A 125 8.32 -11.59 10.85
C VAL A 125 6.92 -11.52 11.45
N TYR A 126 6.84 -11.22 12.74
CA TYR A 126 5.59 -11.17 13.48
C TYR A 126 5.45 -9.86 14.27
N PHE A 127 4.27 -9.24 14.19
CA PHE A 127 3.94 -7.98 14.86
C PHE A 127 2.67 -8.15 15.69
N LYS A 128 2.80 -7.98 17.01
CA LYS A 128 1.66 -7.98 17.93
C LYS A 128 0.77 -6.75 17.75
N TRP A 129 -0.53 -6.91 17.99
CA TRP A 129 -1.53 -5.83 17.88
C TRP A 129 -1.24 -4.63 18.78
N GLU A 130 -0.66 -4.87 19.97
CA GLU A 130 -0.28 -3.84 20.95
C GLU A 130 0.65 -2.76 20.39
N ARG A 131 1.31 -3.03 19.26
CA ARG A 131 2.22 -2.08 18.59
C ARG A 131 1.49 -1.08 17.70
N PHE A 132 0.20 -1.22 17.47
CA PHE A 132 -0.57 -0.42 16.53
C PHE A 132 -1.65 0.38 17.25
N ASP A 133 -1.83 1.63 16.81
CA ASP A 133 -2.75 2.57 17.46
C ASP A 133 -3.99 2.84 16.61
N PHE A 134 -3.90 2.60 15.28
CA PHE A 134 -4.97 2.88 14.33
C PHE A 134 -5.11 1.80 13.26
N ILE A 135 -6.37 1.49 12.92
CA ILE A 135 -6.75 0.74 11.73
C ILE A 135 -7.78 1.56 10.95
N ASP A 136 -7.54 1.71 9.66
CA ASP A 136 -8.37 2.52 8.77
C ASP A 136 -8.59 1.80 7.45
N GLU A 137 -9.84 1.68 7.05
CA GLU A 137 -10.25 0.99 5.84
C GLU A 137 -10.72 1.98 4.76
N THR A 138 -10.31 1.70 3.53
CA THR A 138 -10.82 2.32 2.31
C THR A 138 -11.45 1.25 1.41
N GLU A 139 -12.10 1.66 0.33
CA GLU A 139 -12.66 0.74 -0.67
C GLU A 139 -11.65 -0.34 -1.10
N LYS A 140 -10.38 0.03 -1.30
CA LYS A 140 -9.33 -0.85 -1.85
C LYS A 140 -8.32 -1.37 -0.84
N TYR A 141 -8.19 -0.74 0.32
CA TYR A 141 -7.08 -1.02 1.25
C TYR A 141 -7.52 -1.03 2.72
N ILE A 142 -6.86 -1.85 3.53
CA ILE A 142 -6.88 -1.75 4.99
C ILE A 142 -5.48 -1.32 5.45
N PHE A 143 -5.40 -0.22 6.18
CA PHE A 143 -4.16 0.34 6.71
C PHE A 143 -4.07 0.07 8.21
N ILE A 144 -3.03 -0.62 8.64
CA ILE A 144 -2.69 -0.79 10.06
C ILE A 144 -1.51 0.13 10.35
N LYS A 145 -1.71 1.06 11.28
CA LYS A 145 -0.84 2.22 11.49
C LYS A 145 -0.33 2.27 12.94
N LYS A 146 0.90 2.70 13.09
CA LYS A 146 1.52 3.10 14.36
C LYS A 146 1.88 4.58 14.27
N ASN A 147 1.58 5.38 15.28
CA ASN A 147 1.80 6.83 15.27
C ASN A 147 1.24 7.52 14.00
N ARG A 148 0.04 7.11 13.56
CA ARG A 148 -0.63 7.55 12.31
C ARG A 148 0.09 7.26 11.00
N ARG A 149 1.22 6.55 11.02
CA ARG A 149 1.96 6.13 9.82
C ARG A 149 1.58 4.70 9.42
N PRO A 150 1.28 4.43 8.14
CA PRO A 150 0.99 3.05 7.70
C PRO A 150 2.23 2.19 7.84
N HIS A 151 2.11 1.13 8.65
CA HIS A 151 3.13 0.11 8.83
C HIS A 151 2.82 -1.13 8.02
N ILE A 152 1.54 -1.52 7.97
CA ILE A 152 1.06 -2.63 7.16
C ILE A 152 -0.07 -2.12 6.28
N THR A 153 -0.11 -2.58 5.04
CA THR A 153 -1.19 -2.31 4.08
C THR A 153 -1.65 -3.62 3.50
N ILE A 154 -2.93 -3.92 3.70
CA ILE A 154 -3.61 -5.08 3.12
C ILE A 154 -4.38 -4.58 1.89
N TYR A 155 -4.13 -5.20 0.75
CA TYR A 155 -4.71 -4.83 -0.54
C TYR A 155 -6.02 -5.62 -0.75
N LYS A 156 -7.16 -5.05 -0.34
CA LYS A 156 -8.46 -5.74 -0.43
C LYS A 156 -8.83 -6.11 -1.87
N HIS A 157 -8.55 -5.22 -2.81
CA HIS A 157 -9.01 -5.37 -4.20
C HIS A 157 -8.36 -6.52 -4.98
N ILE A 158 -7.29 -7.11 -4.44
CA ILE A 158 -6.62 -8.27 -5.03
C ILE A 158 -6.89 -9.57 -4.27
N LEU A 159 -7.59 -9.49 -3.13
CA LEU A 159 -7.89 -10.64 -2.29
C LEU A 159 -9.31 -11.15 -2.57
N PRO A 160 -9.56 -12.47 -2.42
CA PRO A 160 -10.91 -13.02 -2.43
C PRO A 160 -11.78 -12.36 -1.35
N TYR A 161 -13.07 -12.23 -1.65
CA TYR A 161 -14.01 -11.58 -0.73
C TYR A 161 -14.07 -12.30 0.62
N GLU A 162 -14.03 -13.63 0.61
CA GLU A 162 -14.03 -14.49 1.79
C GLU A 162 -12.82 -14.19 2.68
N THR A 163 -11.64 -14.01 2.07
CA THR A 163 -10.42 -13.62 2.78
C THR A 163 -10.56 -12.24 3.41
N VAL A 164 -11.10 -11.25 2.69
CA VAL A 164 -11.30 -9.89 3.21
C VAL A 164 -12.30 -9.90 4.37
N SER A 165 -13.41 -10.63 4.23
CA SER A 165 -14.43 -10.76 5.28
C SER A 165 -13.85 -11.37 6.54
N SER A 166 -13.07 -12.46 6.42
CA SER A 166 -12.41 -13.09 7.55
C SER A 166 -11.36 -12.18 8.20
N ILE A 167 -10.57 -11.44 7.41
CA ILE A 167 -9.64 -10.43 7.94
C ILE A 167 -10.38 -9.37 8.74
N LYS A 168 -11.51 -8.86 8.24
CA LYS A 168 -12.33 -7.87 8.95
C LYS A 168 -12.85 -8.40 10.27
N LYS A 169 -13.31 -9.66 10.32
CA LYS A 169 -13.79 -10.29 11.55
C LYS A 169 -12.71 -10.32 12.62
N ILE A 170 -11.50 -10.78 12.29
CA ILE A 170 -10.40 -10.77 13.26
C ILE A 170 -10.05 -9.33 13.67
N ILE A 171 -9.95 -8.41 12.71
CA ILE A 171 -9.64 -7.01 13.01
C ILE A 171 -10.71 -6.35 13.91
N ALA A 172 -11.99 -6.75 13.80
CA ALA A 172 -13.04 -6.25 14.67
C ALA A 172 -12.82 -6.66 16.14
N GLU A 173 -12.23 -7.83 16.38
CA GLU A 173 -12.00 -8.40 17.72
C GLU A 173 -10.71 -7.92 18.40
N VAL A 174 -9.67 -7.52 17.66
CA VAL A 174 -8.34 -7.24 18.24
C VAL A 174 -8.28 -5.95 19.10
N PRO A 175 -7.40 -5.84 20.11
CA PRO A 175 -7.40 -4.70 21.02
C PRO A 175 -6.67 -3.46 20.45
N VAL A 176 -7.09 -2.96 19.28
CA VAL A 176 -6.56 -1.71 18.70
C VAL A 176 -7.49 -0.53 19.01
N PRO A 177 -7.01 0.57 19.61
CA PRO A 177 -7.86 1.63 20.15
C PRO A 177 -8.75 2.34 19.11
N ASN A 178 -8.19 2.64 17.93
CA ASN A 178 -8.90 3.42 16.92
C ASN A 178 -9.11 2.58 15.65
N LYS A 179 -10.33 2.08 15.46
CA LYS A 179 -10.70 1.31 14.26
C LYS A 179 -11.76 2.05 13.47
N LYS A 180 -11.52 2.23 12.18
CA LYS A 180 -12.49 2.75 11.22
C LYS A 180 -12.62 1.75 10.08
N LEU A 181 -13.49 0.77 10.25
CA LEU A 181 -13.82 -0.21 9.22
C LEU A 181 -15.03 0.26 8.42
N LEU A 182 -15.03 -0.03 7.13
CA LEU A 182 -16.18 0.25 6.27
C LEU A 182 -17.19 -0.90 6.38
N PRO A 183 -18.50 -0.61 6.45
CA PRO A 183 -19.52 -1.64 6.37
C PRO A 183 -19.40 -2.41 5.05
N ASP A 184 -19.71 -3.70 5.04
CA ASP A 184 -19.67 -4.49 3.81
C ASP A 184 -20.80 -4.02 2.89
N GLU A 185 -20.43 -3.39 1.77
CA GLU A 185 -21.40 -2.81 0.83
C GLU A 185 -22.31 -3.84 0.15
N ARG A 186 -21.98 -5.14 0.24
CA ARG A 186 -22.80 -6.23 -0.33
C ARG A 186 -23.90 -6.74 0.61
N ASP A 187 -23.86 -6.44 1.90
CA ASP A 187 -24.99 -6.71 2.82
C ASP A 187 -26.22 -5.84 2.48
N LYS A 188 -26.01 -4.77 1.70
CA LYS A 188 -27.10 -3.94 1.16
C LYS A 188 -27.76 -4.54 -0.08
N LEU A 189 -27.09 -5.44 -0.80
CA LEU A 189 -27.62 -6.09 -2.00
C LEU A 189 -28.43 -7.35 -1.68
N SER A 190 -28.18 -8.02 -0.55
CA SER A 190 -28.96 -9.18 -0.09
C SER A 190 -30.28 -8.82 0.61
N ASN A 191 -30.48 -7.54 0.98
CA ASN A 191 -31.71 -7.05 1.62
C ASN A 191 -32.70 -6.41 0.63
N HIS A 192 -32.43 -6.48 -0.67
CA HIS A 192 -33.29 -5.96 -1.74
C HIS A 192 -33.63 -7.01 -2.82
N SER A 193 -33.44 -8.29 -2.50
CA SER A 193 -33.86 -9.46 -3.29
C SER A 193 -34.81 -10.31 -2.47
#